data_AF-A0A2K6K9Y2-F1
#
_entry.id   AF-A0A2K6K9Y2-F1
#
_cell.length_a   1.000
_cell.length_b   1.000
_cell.length_c   1.000
_cell.angle_alpha   90.00
_cell.angle_beta   90.00
_cell.angle_gamma   90.00
#
_symmetry.space_group_name_H-M   'P 1'
#
loop_
_entity.id
_entity.type
_entity.pdbx_description
1 polymer ?
#
loop_
_entity_poly.entity_id
_entity_poly.type
_entity_poly.pdbx_seq_one_letter_code
_entity_poly.pdbx_strand_id
1 'polypeptide(L)'
;MEGGHGLDLTYITERIIAVSFPAGCSEESYLHNLQEVTRMLKSKHGDNYLVLNLSEKRYDLTKLNPKIMDVGWPELHAPPLDKMCTICKAQESWLNSDPQHVVVIHCRGGKGRIGVVISSYMHFTNVSASADQALDRFAMKKFYDDKVSALMQPSQKWYVQFLSGLLSGSVKMNASPLFLHFVILHGTPNFDTGGVCRPFLKLYQAMQPVYTSGIYNVGPENPSRICIVIEPAQLLKGDVMVMNYNIANI
;
A
#
# COMPACT_ATOMS: atom_id res chain seq x y z
N MET A 1 12.86 -5.45 30.31
CA MET A 1 11.39 -5.49 30.19
C MET A 1 10.92 -4.08 29.88
N GLU A 2 10.71 -3.76 28.61
CA GLU A 2 10.10 -2.49 28.17
C GLU A 2 8.73 -2.81 27.59
N GLY A 3 7.68 -2.39 28.32
CA GLY A 3 6.27 -2.59 27.97
C GLY A 3 5.81 -1.62 26.89
N GLY A 4 6.14 -1.90 25.64
CA GLY A 4 5.57 -1.21 24.48
C GLY A 4 4.29 -1.91 24.02
N HIS A 5 3.14 -1.43 24.48
CA HIS A 5 1.81 -1.90 24.06
C HIS A 5 1.72 -2.04 22.53
N GLY A 6 1.16 -3.16 22.05
CA GLY A 6 1.10 -3.57 20.64
C GLY A 6 0.20 -2.72 19.72
N LEU A 7 0.25 -1.40 19.86
CA LEU A 7 -0.49 -0.39 19.12
C LEU A 7 0.40 0.86 19.00
N ASP A 8 0.49 1.42 17.79
CA ASP A 8 1.10 2.74 17.58
C ASP A 8 0.05 3.73 17.06
N LEU A 9 -0.16 4.80 17.81
CA LEU A 9 -1.04 5.91 17.48
C LEU A 9 -0.22 7.20 17.41
N THR A 10 -0.26 7.88 16.28
CA THR A 10 0.49 9.11 16.04
C THR A 10 -0.43 10.17 15.43
N TYR A 11 -0.49 11.35 16.03
CA TYR A 11 -1.02 12.55 15.37
C TYR A 11 0.04 13.04 14.38
N ILE A 12 -0.22 12.87 13.08
CA ILE A 12 0.66 13.34 12.01
C ILE A 12 0.50 14.85 11.87
N THR A 13 -0.74 15.31 11.91
CA THR A 13 -1.12 16.71 12.07
C THR A 13 -2.16 16.81 13.19
N GLU A 14 -2.69 18.00 13.45
CA GLU A 14 -3.81 18.16 14.38
C GLU A 14 -5.06 17.37 13.95
N ARG A 15 -5.22 17.15 12.63
CA ARG A 15 -6.43 16.60 12.01
C ARG A 15 -6.22 15.27 11.28
N ILE A 16 -4.98 14.78 11.18
CA ILE A 16 -4.66 13.50 10.55
C ILE A 16 -3.95 12.61 11.58
N ILE A 17 -4.55 11.46 11.88
CA ILE A 17 -4.10 10.51 12.89
C ILE A 17 -3.78 9.18 12.19
N ALA A 18 -2.61 8.61 12.43
CA ALA A 18 -2.29 7.25 12.03
C ALA A 18 -2.43 6.31 13.22
N VAL A 19 -3.11 5.19 13.01
CA VAL A 19 -3.28 4.12 14.00
C VAL A 19 -2.84 2.81 13.36
N SER A 20 -1.89 2.13 13.98
CA SER A 20 -1.36 0.88 13.46
C SER A 20 -1.22 -0.22 14.50
N PHE A 21 -1.55 -1.43 14.09
CA PHE A 21 -1.48 -2.64 14.91
C PHE A 21 -0.48 -3.61 14.26
N PRO A 22 0.52 -4.15 14.98
CA PRO A 22 1.50 -5.07 14.43
C PRO A 22 0.87 -6.35 13.87
N ALA A 23 1.49 -6.93 12.83
CA ALA A 23 1.01 -8.18 12.21
C ALA A 23 0.95 -9.36 13.20
N GLY A 24 1.91 -9.44 14.13
CA GLY A 24 1.98 -10.51 15.14
C GLY A 24 1.06 -10.33 16.35
N CYS A 25 0.20 -9.30 16.37
CA CYS A 25 -0.72 -9.06 17.48
C CYS A 25 -1.84 -10.12 17.51
N SER A 26 -2.11 -10.69 18.69
CA SER A 26 -3.22 -11.63 18.86
C SER A 26 -4.57 -10.95 18.61
N GLU A 27 -5.58 -11.72 18.23
CA GLU A 27 -6.92 -11.18 17.95
C GLU A 27 -7.53 -10.50 19.18
N GLU A 28 -7.34 -11.09 20.36
CA GLU A 28 -7.81 -10.55 21.63
C GLU A 28 -7.17 -9.20 21.94
N SER A 29 -5.84 -9.10 21.79
CA SER A 29 -5.10 -7.86 22.02
C SER A 29 -5.47 -6.79 20.99
N TYR A 30 -5.68 -7.18 19.73
CA TYR A 30 -6.15 -6.28 18.68
C TYR A 30 -7.52 -5.69 19.02
N LEU A 31 -8.50 -6.53 19.38
CA LEU A 31 -9.85 -6.09 19.73
C LEU A 31 -9.87 -5.21 20.98
N HIS A 32 -9.11 -5.58 22.01
CA HIS A 32 -8.98 -4.77 23.22
C HIS A 32 -8.43 -3.37 22.90
N ASN A 33 -7.29 -3.29 22.21
CA ASN A 33 -6.66 -2.02 21.86
C ASN A 33 -7.54 -1.19 20.90
N LEU A 34 -8.28 -1.85 19.99
CA LEU A 34 -9.22 -1.17 19.11
C LEU A 34 -10.37 -0.50 19.88
N GLN A 35 -10.90 -1.17 20.91
CA GLN A 35 -11.92 -0.58 21.79
C GLN A 35 -11.36 0.61 22.58
N GLU A 36 -10.13 0.52 23.08
CA GLU A 36 -9.47 1.63 23.78
C GLU A 36 -9.25 2.85 22.87
N VAL A 37 -8.74 2.64 21.66
CA VAL A 37 -8.56 3.71 20.67
C VAL A 37 -9.89 4.34 20.30
N THR A 38 -10.93 3.53 20.07
CA THR A 38 -12.27 4.04 19.75
C THR A 38 -12.81 4.91 20.90
N ARG A 39 -12.65 4.45 22.14
CA ARG A 39 -13.07 5.21 23.34
C ARG A 39 -12.32 6.53 23.46
N MET A 40 -11.00 6.52 23.24
CA MET A 40 -10.16 7.72 23.24
C MET A 40 -10.58 8.69 22.13
N LEU A 41 -10.76 8.21 20.89
CA LEU A 41 -11.20 9.02 19.76
C LEU A 41 -12.56 9.65 20.01
N LYS A 42 -13.53 8.88 20.54
CA LYS A 42 -14.86 9.38 20.87
C LYS A 42 -14.83 10.42 22.01
N SER A 43 -13.98 10.22 23.01
CA SER A 43 -13.81 11.19 24.10
C SER A 43 -13.23 12.52 23.60
N LYS A 44 -12.25 12.47 22.70
CA LYS A 44 -11.53 13.67 22.24
C LYS A 44 -12.21 14.38 21.07
N HIS A 45 -12.79 13.62 20.15
CA HIS A 45 -13.32 14.13 18.87
C HIS A 45 -14.83 13.93 18.72
N GLY A 46 -15.52 13.34 19.70
CA GLY A 46 -16.96 13.05 19.59
C GLY A 46 -17.26 12.18 18.37
N ASP A 47 -18.17 12.64 17.52
CA ASP A 47 -18.51 12.00 16.25
C ASP A 47 -17.76 12.62 15.05
N ASN A 48 -16.77 13.49 15.28
CA ASN A 48 -16.09 14.28 14.24
C ASN A 48 -14.93 13.55 13.56
N TYR A 49 -14.85 12.22 13.64
CA TYR A 49 -13.77 11.45 13.03
C TYR A 49 -14.24 10.45 11.97
N LEU A 50 -13.55 10.43 10.84
CA LEU A 50 -13.70 9.45 9.77
C LEU A 50 -12.56 8.44 9.87
N VAL A 51 -12.88 7.14 9.88
CA VAL A 51 -11.88 6.07 9.86
C VAL A 51 -11.67 5.58 8.42
N LEU A 52 -10.45 5.66 7.93
CA LEU A 52 -10.00 5.04 6.69
C LEU A 52 -9.37 3.70 7.03
N ASN A 53 -10.10 2.60 6.81
CA ASN A 53 -9.57 1.27 7.07
C ASN A 53 -8.76 0.77 5.87
N LEU A 54 -7.44 0.69 6.02
CA LEU A 54 -6.50 0.20 5.00
C LEU A 54 -6.29 -1.32 5.05
N SER A 55 -6.87 -1.99 6.03
CA SER A 55 -6.83 -3.44 6.20
C SER A 55 -8.07 -4.10 5.59
N GLU A 56 -8.15 -5.42 5.72
CA GLU A 56 -9.36 -6.15 5.38
C GLU A 56 -10.58 -5.56 6.10
N LYS A 57 -11.72 -5.60 5.43
CA LYS A 57 -13.00 -5.15 5.99
C LYS A 57 -13.35 -6.02 7.19
N ARG A 58 -13.78 -5.40 8.28
CA ARG A 58 -14.23 -6.13 9.47
C ARG A 58 -15.46 -5.49 10.11
N TYR A 59 -16.33 -6.34 10.63
CA TYR A 59 -17.64 -5.92 11.14
C TYR A 59 -17.59 -5.30 12.56
N ASP A 60 -16.64 -5.73 13.38
CA ASP A 60 -16.32 -5.14 14.68
C ASP A 60 -15.92 -3.67 14.57
N LEU A 61 -15.10 -3.31 13.58
CA LEU A 61 -14.73 -1.93 13.28
C LEU A 61 -15.97 -1.07 12.95
N THR A 62 -16.84 -1.56 12.07
CA THR A 62 -18.07 -0.85 11.68
C THR A 62 -19.05 -0.68 12.84
N LYS A 63 -19.11 -1.65 13.76
CA LYS A 63 -19.92 -1.55 14.99
C LYS A 63 -19.42 -0.46 15.94
N LEU A 64 -18.10 -0.29 16.01
CA LEU A 64 -17.46 0.67 16.92
C LEU A 64 -17.55 2.11 16.40
N ASN A 65 -17.46 2.32 15.09
CA ASN A 65 -17.68 3.62 14.46
C ASN A 65 -18.42 3.46 13.11
N PRO A 66 -19.64 4.02 12.96
CA PRO A 66 -20.35 3.97 11.69
C PRO A 66 -19.70 4.81 10.59
N LYS A 67 -18.88 5.82 10.93
CA LYS A 67 -18.15 6.67 9.97
C LYS A 67 -16.83 6.02 9.58
N ILE A 68 -16.93 4.86 8.93
CA ILE A 68 -15.78 4.09 8.43
C ILE A 68 -15.86 3.91 6.92
N MET A 69 -14.72 4.03 6.26
CA MET A 69 -14.56 3.73 4.84
C MET A 69 -13.55 2.58 4.69
N ASP A 70 -14.04 1.41 4.29
CA ASP A 70 -13.22 0.23 4.01
C ASP A 70 -12.56 0.38 2.64
N VAL A 71 -11.29 0.77 2.63
CA VAL A 71 -10.51 1.05 1.42
C VAL A 71 -9.25 0.22 1.32
N GLY A 72 -9.14 -0.84 2.13
CA GLY A 72 -7.95 -1.66 2.21
C GLY A 72 -7.56 -2.40 0.93
N TRP A 73 -6.33 -2.87 0.94
CA TRP A 73 -5.72 -3.72 -0.09
C TRP A 73 -4.67 -4.64 0.56
N PRO A 74 -4.25 -5.72 -0.14
CA PRO A 74 -3.29 -6.67 0.40
C PRO A 74 -1.99 -6.00 0.86
N GLU A 75 -1.44 -6.51 1.96
CA GLU A 75 -0.16 -6.04 2.48
C GLU A 75 0.95 -6.21 1.44
N LEU A 76 1.97 -5.35 1.49
CA LEU A 76 3.11 -5.33 0.57
C LEU A 76 2.78 -5.00 -0.90
N HIS A 77 1.51 -4.84 -1.25
CA HIS A 77 1.08 -4.43 -2.58
C HIS A 77 0.88 -2.91 -2.66
N ALA A 78 0.92 -2.38 -3.88
CA ALA A 78 0.43 -1.04 -4.18
C ALA A 78 -1.09 -1.09 -4.44
N PRO A 79 -1.86 -0.09 -3.98
CA PRO A 79 -3.26 0.03 -4.35
C PRO A 79 -3.41 0.50 -5.81
N PRO A 80 -4.52 0.15 -6.46
CA PRO A 80 -4.93 0.79 -7.70
C PRO A 80 -5.02 2.32 -7.61
N LEU A 81 -4.75 3.02 -8.71
CA LEU A 81 -4.70 4.49 -8.75
C LEU A 81 -6.05 5.16 -8.44
N ASP A 82 -7.14 4.55 -8.89
CA ASP A 82 -8.51 5.00 -8.61
C ASP A 82 -8.82 4.94 -7.12
N LYS A 83 -8.34 3.89 -6.42
CA LYS A 83 -8.43 3.75 -4.98
C LYS A 83 -7.62 4.84 -4.26
N MET A 84 -6.39 5.12 -4.69
CA MET A 84 -5.59 6.24 -4.12
C MET A 84 -6.32 7.58 -4.28
N CYS A 85 -6.86 7.85 -5.46
CA CYS A 85 -7.65 9.06 -5.73
C CYS A 85 -8.90 9.13 -4.86
N THR A 86 -9.62 8.01 -4.71
CA THR A 86 -10.83 7.93 -3.88
C THR A 86 -10.52 8.26 -2.43
N ILE A 87 -9.44 7.70 -1.89
CA ILE A 87 -8.98 7.98 -0.52
C ILE A 87 -8.64 9.46 -0.35
N CYS A 88 -7.84 10.04 -1.27
CA CYS A 88 -7.45 11.45 -1.18
C CYS A 88 -8.66 12.37 -1.24
N LYS A 89 -9.61 12.12 -2.15
CA LYS A 89 -10.85 12.91 -2.28
C LYS A 89 -11.73 12.80 -1.04
N ALA A 90 -11.89 11.59 -0.49
CA ALA A 90 -12.69 11.39 0.72
C ALA A 90 -12.06 12.10 1.93
N GLN A 91 -10.74 11.98 2.10
CA GLN A 91 -10.00 12.67 3.15
C GLN A 91 -10.12 14.19 3.02
N GLU A 92 -9.89 14.75 1.83
CA GLU A 92 -10.01 16.19 1.57
C GLU A 92 -11.43 16.71 1.83
N SER A 93 -12.43 16.03 1.25
CA SER A 93 -13.83 16.43 1.39
C SER A 93 -14.28 16.39 2.85
N TRP A 94 -13.86 15.38 3.61
CA TRP A 94 -14.20 15.27 5.03
C TRP A 94 -13.55 16.40 5.85
N LEU A 95 -12.25 16.63 5.66
CA LEU A 95 -11.52 17.68 6.37
C LEU A 95 -12.01 19.09 6.04
N ASN A 96 -12.45 19.34 4.80
CA ASN A 96 -12.96 20.65 4.40
C ASN A 96 -14.41 20.90 4.81
N SER A 97 -15.16 19.85 5.20
CA SER A 97 -16.57 20.01 5.56
C SER A 97 -16.81 20.59 6.96
N ASP A 98 -15.86 20.45 7.88
CA ASP A 98 -15.92 21.03 9.23
C ASP A 98 -14.50 21.17 9.79
N PRO A 99 -14.08 22.30 10.39
CA PRO A 99 -12.76 22.47 10.99
C PRO A 99 -12.46 21.52 12.17
N GLN A 100 -13.47 21.00 12.86
CA GLN A 100 -13.33 20.01 13.93
C GLN A 100 -13.14 18.58 13.43
N HIS A 101 -13.38 18.34 12.13
CA HIS A 101 -13.24 17.00 11.57
C HIS A 101 -11.79 16.52 11.60
N VAL A 102 -11.59 15.25 11.96
CA VAL A 102 -10.30 14.56 11.88
C VAL A 102 -10.42 13.27 11.07
N VAL A 103 -9.31 12.84 10.47
CA VAL A 103 -9.20 11.58 9.75
C VAL A 103 -8.27 10.62 10.49
N VAL A 104 -8.73 9.39 10.67
CA VAL A 104 -8.00 8.31 11.31
C VAL A 104 -7.64 7.27 10.25
N ILE A 105 -6.35 7.14 9.94
CA ILE A 105 -5.82 6.15 9.00
C ILE A 105 -5.48 4.89 9.80
N HIS A 106 -6.32 3.88 9.68
CA HIS A 106 -6.20 2.61 10.39
C HIS A 106 -5.48 1.57 9.52
N CYS A 107 -4.47 0.89 10.08
CA CYS A 107 -3.81 -0.25 9.44
C CYS A 107 -3.43 -1.33 10.46
N ARG A 108 -3.88 -2.57 10.25
CA ARG A 108 -3.36 -3.78 10.90
C ARG A 108 -2.35 -4.48 9.99
N GLY A 109 -1.15 -4.74 10.50
CA GLY A 109 0.01 -5.27 9.76
C GLY A 109 1.07 -4.20 9.51
N GLY A 110 1.76 -4.28 8.38
CA GLY A 110 2.79 -3.34 7.97
C GLY A 110 2.28 -1.92 7.71
N LYS A 111 3.12 -0.93 8.05
CA LYS A 111 2.80 0.51 7.91
C LYS A 111 2.98 1.06 6.49
N GLY A 112 3.45 0.25 5.53
CA GLY A 112 3.65 0.69 4.14
C GLY A 112 2.38 1.27 3.49
N ARG A 113 1.20 0.72 3.84
CA ARG A 113 -0.09 1.25 3.37
C ARG A 113 -0.39 2.67 3.89
N ILE A 114 -0.04 2.96 5.15
CA ILE A 114 -0.14 4.31 5.72
C ILE A 114 0.77 5.26 4.93
N GLY A 115 2.00 4.82 4.64
CA GLY A 115 2.94 5.59 3.82
C GLY A 115 2.40 5.93 2.43
N VAL A 116 1.72 4.99 1.78
CA VAL A 116 1.03 5.26 0.50
C VAL A 116 -0.03 6.35 0.67
N VAL A 117 -0.93 6.25 1.65
CA VAL A 117 -2.01 7.22 1.82
C VAL A 117 -1.47 8.61 2.13
N ILE A 118 -0.56 8.72 3.10
CA ILE A 118 0.02 10.01 3.51
C ILE A 118 0.79 10.67 2.36
N SER A 119 1.62 9.90 1.66
CA SER A 119 2.41 10.46 0.56
C SER A 119 1.53 10.87 -0.64
N SER A 120 0.51 10.06 -0.96
CA SER A 120 -0.47 10.39 -2.00
C SER A 120 -1.24 11.65 -1.67
N TYR A 121 -1.71 11.78 -0.42
CA TYR A 121 -2.48 12.94 0.03
C TYR A 121 -1.62 14.21 0.05
N MET A 122 -0.37 14.13 0.49
CA MET A 122 0.59 15.25 0.42
C MET A 122 0.79 15.76 -1.02
N HIS A 123 0.89 14.86 -2.01
CA HIS A 123 0.95 15.25 -3.42
C HIS A 123 -0.38 15.82 -3.93
N PHE A 124 -1.50 15.23 -3.52
CA PHE A 124 -2.84 15.68 -3.87
C PHE A 124 -3.10 17.13 -3.41
N THR A 125 -2.81 17.44 -2.14
CA THR A 125 -3.01 18.78 -1.58
C THR A 125 -1.99 19.82 -2.03
N ASN A 126 -0.85 19.38 -2.60
CA ASN A 126 0.10 20.30 -3.23
C ASN A 126 -0.45 20.88 -4.54
N VAL A 127 -1.22 20.08 -5.30
CA VAL A 127 -1.83 20.52 -6.56
C VAL A 127 -3.15 21.27 -6.34
N SER A 128 -3.90 20.95 -5.28
CA SER A 128 -5.18 21.62 -4.98
C SER A 128 -5.08 23.03 -4.37
N ALA A 129 -3.88 23.64 -4.36
CA ALA A 129 -3.63 25.06 -4.05
C ALA A 129 -4.01 25.56 -2.64
N SER A 130 -4.05 24.70 -1.61
CA SER A 130 -4.23 25.16 -0.23
C SER A 130 -2.92 25.71 0.36
N ALA A 131 -2.64 27.01 0.21
CA ALA A 131 -1.43 27.64 0.76
C ALA A 131 -1.33 27.53 2.29
N ASP A 132 -2.48 27.50 2.97
CA ASP A 132 -2.59 27.43 4.44
C ASP A 132 -2.22 26.05 5.04
N GLN A 133 -1.83 25.07 4.21
CA GLN A 133 -1.44 23.72 4.66
C GLN A 133 0.08 23.49 4.69
N ALA A 134 0.91 24.53 4.67
CA ALA A 134 2.36 24.37 4.67
C ALA A 134 2.89 23.58 5.88
N LEU A 135 2.37 23.85 7.08
CA LEU A 135 2.72 23.12 8.31
C LEU A 135 2.27 21.67 8.25
N ASP A 136 1.05 21.41 7.77
CA ASP A 136 0.52 20.06 7.58
C ASP A 136 1.37 19.26 6.59
N ARG A 137 1.77 19.86 5.47
CA ARG A 137 2.67 19.23 4.50
C ARG A 137 4.03 18.90 5.11
N PHE A 138 4.61 19.82 5.89
CA PHE A 138 5.86 19.57 6.59
C PHE A 138 5.73 18.41 7.57
N ALA A 139 4.67 18.39 8.39
CA ALA A 139 4.44 17.35 9.37
C ALA A 139 4.18 15.98 8.71
N MET A 140 3.39 15.95 7.63
CA MET A 140 3.20 14.76 6.80
C MET A 140 4.50 14.26 6.17
N LYS A 141 5.33 15.16 5.63
CA LYS A 141 6.63 14.81 5.05
C LYS A 141 7.58 14.24 6.10
N LYS A 142 7.65 14.87 7.27
CA LYS A 142 8.46 14.40 8.39
C LYS A 142 8.02 13.03 8.87
N PHE A 143 6.72 12.81 9.07
CA PHE A 143 6.19 11.49 9.41
C PHE A 143 6.52 10.46 8.32
N TYR A 144 6.37 10.84 7.05
CA TYR A 144 6.71 9.97 5.93
C TYR A 144 8.17 9.52 6.01
N ASP A 145 9.12 10.45 6.13
CA ASP A 145 10.54 10.17 6.17
C ASP A 145 10.94 9.36 7.41
N ASP A 146 10.47 9.77 8.60
CA ASP A 146 10.91 9.23 9.87
C ASP A 146 10.28 7.86 10.19
N LYS A 147 9.05 7.59 9.73
CA LYS A 147 8.24 6.47 10.24
C LYS A 147 7.86 5.42 9.20
N VAL A 148 7.70 5.78 7.93
CA VAL A 148 7.08 4.87 6.94
C VAL A 148 7.86 4.69 5.64
N SER A 149 8.71 5.65 5.25
CA SER A 149 9.48 5.59 3.99
C SER A 149 10.35 4.35 3.87
N ALA A 150 11.02 3.94 4.97
CA ALA A 150 11.84 2.73 5.00
C ALA A 150 11.02 1.42 4.97
N LEU A 151 9.73 1.49 5.33
CA LEU A 151 8.83 0.33 5.44
C LEU A 151 8.03 0.07 4.15
N MET A 152 8.06 1.01 3.20
CA MET A 152 7.32 0.91 1.95
C MET A 152 8.03 0.03 0.92
N GLN A 153 7.23 -0.75 0.18
CA GLN A 153 7.72 -1.55 -0.94
C GLN A 153 8.09 -0.67 -2.15
N PRO A 154 9.03 -1.10 -3.00
CA PRO A 154 9.37 -0.37 -4.23
C PRO A 154 8.15 -0.10 -5.13
N SER A 155 7.25 -1.07 -5.27
CA SER A 155 5.99 -0.93 -6.01
C SER A 155 5.10 0.17 -5.42
N GLN A 156 4.99 0.24 -4.09
CA GLN A 156 4.23 1.28 -3.40
C GLN A 156 4.80 2.68 -3.67
N LYS A 157 6.13 2.84 -3.57
CA LYS A 157 6.81 4.11 -3.88
C LYS A 157 6.62 4.52 -5.33
N TRP A 158 6.72 3.56 -6.25
CA TRP A 158 6.51 3.79 -7.67
C TRP A 158 5.08 4.28 -7.96
N TYR A 159 4.04 3.64 -7.38
CA TYR A 159 2.65 4.08 -7.58
C TYR A 159 2.38 5.49 -7.04
N VAL A 160 2.97 5.85 -5.90
CA VAL A 160 2.88 7.22 -5.35
C VAL A 160 3.55 8.23 -6.30
N GLN A 161 4.74 7.92 -6.81
CA GLN A 161 5.43 8.77 -7.78
C GLN A 161 4.65 8.88 -9.09
N PHE A 162 4.08 7.77 -9.57
CA PHE A 162 3.24 7.75 -10.76
C PHE A 162 2.01 8.64 -10.58
N LEU A 163 1.30 8.53 -9.45
CA LEU A 163 0.18 9.42 -9.12
C LEU A 163 0.61 10.89 -9.07
N SER A 164 1.73 11.21 -8.43
CA SER A 164 2.28 12.56 -8.41
C SER A 164 2.57 13.09 -9.82
N GLY A 165 3.11 12.22 -10.69
CA GLY A 165 3.32 12.52 -12.10
C GLY A 165 2.02 12.80 -12.86
N LEU A 166 0.98 12.02 -12.60
CA LEU A 166 -0.36 12.24 -13.16
C LEU A 166 -0.97 13.56 -12.69
N LEU A 167 -0.90 13.86 -11.40
CA LEU A 167 -1.46 15.09 -10.81
C LEU A 167 -0.75 16.35 -11.31
N SER A 168 0.57 16.27 -11.54
CA SER A 168 1.37 17.37 -12.10
C SER A 168 1.29 17.46 -13.63
N GLY A 169 0.68 16.48 -14.31
CA GLY A 169 0.63 16.39 -15.77
C GLY A 169 1.96 15.99 -16.44
N SER A 170 2.98 15.65 -15.66
CA SER A 170 4.28 15.19 -16.16
C SER A 170 4.25 13.73 -16.66
N VAL A 171 3.25 12.97 -16.24
CA VAL A 171 2.99 11.60 -16.70
C VAL A 171 1.58 11.53 -17.32
N LYS A 172 1.41 10.72 -18.36
CA LYS A 172 0.11 10.42 -18.98
C LYS A 172 -0.18 8.93 -18.87
N MET A 173 -1.44 8.59 -18.61
CA MET A 173 -1.88 7.20 -18.61
C MET A 173 -1.89 6.64 -20.04
N ASN A 174 -1.33 5.45 -20.21
CA ASN A 174 -1.56 4.66 -21.42
C ASN A 174 -2.88 3.88 -21.26
N ALA A 175 -3.87 4.20 -22.09
CA ALA A 175 -5.17 3.53 -22.07
C ALA A 175 -5.23 2.29 -22.99
N SER A 176 -4.23 2.12 -23.85
CA SER A 176 -4.18 1.02 -24.81
C SER A 176 -3.63 -0.25 -24.16
N PRO A 177 -4.25 -1.41 -24.42
CA PRO A 177 -3.68 -2.69 -24.00
C PRO A 177 -2.38 -2.97 -24.75
N LEU A 178 -1.45 -3.68 -24.11
CA LEU A 178 -0.15 -4.05 -24.66
C LEU A 178 0.06 -5.56 -24.57
N PHE A 179 0.72 -6.15 -25.56
CA PHE A 179 1.11 -7.56 -25.51
C PHE A 179 2.43 -7.74 -24.76
N LEU A 180 2.43 -8.62 -23.76
CA LEU A 180 3.65 -9.10 -23.12
C LEU A 180 4.09 -10.42 -23.78
N HIS A 181 5.24 -10.37 -24.46
CA HIS A 181 5.80 -11.50 -25.20
C HIS A 181 6.84 -12.29 -24.42
N PHE A 182 7.66 -11.63 -23.60
CA PHE A 182 8.72 -12.28 -22.84
C PHE A 182 9.10 -11.45 -21.62
N VAL A 183 9.65 -12.12 -20.61
CA VAL A 183 10.28 -11.50 -19.44
C VAL A 183 11.73 -11.98 -19.38
N ILE A 184 12.67 -11.03 -19.34
CA ILE A 184 14.09 -11.32 -19.23
C ILE A 184 14.52 -11.07 -17.79
N LEU A 185 14.93 -12.12 -17.09
CA LEU A 185 15.60 -12.02 -15.80
C LEU A 185 17.10 -11.86 -16.05
N HIS A 186 17.69 -10.79 -15.50
CA HIS A 186 19.11 -10.55 -15.59
C HIS A 186 19.83 -11.18 -14.40
N GLY A 187 20.84 -11.99 -14.69
CA GLY A 187 21.50 -12.84 -13.71
C GLY A 187 20.66 -14.05 -13.30
N THR A 188 21.31 -14.99 -12.63
CA THR A 188 20.65 -16.17 -12.08
C THR A 188 20.43 -15.98 -10.59
N PRO A 189 19.17 -15.95 -10.10
CA PRO A 189 18.93 -15.84 -8.67
C PRO A 189 19.52 -17.03 -7.93
N ASN A 190 20.33 -16.77 -6.90
CA ASN A 190 20.96 -17.82 -6.11
C ASN A 190 20.10 -18.15 -4.88
N PHE A 191 19.34 -19.24 -4.94
CA PHE A 191 18.44 -19.66 -3.86
C PHE A 191 19.00 -20.75 -2.95
N ASP A 192 20.09 -21.41 -3.35
CA ASP A 192 20.74 -22.50 -2.60
C ASP A 192 22.28 -22.47 -2.76
N THR A 193 22.99 -23.41 -2.12
CA THR A 193 24.45 -23.54 -2.28
C THR A 193 24.86 -24.18 -3.60
N GLY A 194 23.91 -24.74 -4.36
CA GLY A 194 24.15 -25.47 -5.61
C GLY A 194 24.13 -24.60 -6.87
N GLY A 195 23.69 -23.34 -6.76
CA GLY A 195 23.58 -22.43 -7.90
C GLY A 195 22.53 -22.87 -8.92
N VAL A 196 21.59 -23.73 -8.51
CA VAL A 196 20.51 -24.22 -9.36
C VAL A 196 19.26 -23.40 -9.06
N CYS A 197 18.62 -22.92 -10.12
CA CYS A 197 17.37 -22.17 -10.01
C CYS A 197 16.31 -22.80 -10.91
N ARG A 198 15.10 -22.96 -10.39
CA ARG A 198 13.95 -23.50 -11.10
C ARG A 198 12.83 -22.47 -11.17
N PRO A 199 13.02 -21.35 -11.91
CA PRO A 199 12.07 -20.26 -11.86
C PRO A 199 10.85 -20.55 -12.72
N PHE A 200 9.71 -20.08 -12.27
CA PHE A 200 8.51 -19.92 -13.09
C PHE A 200 7.83 -18.61 -12.74
N LEU A 201 7.08 -18.08 -13.69
CA LEU A 201 6.50 -16.76 -13.61
C LEU A 201 4.97 -16.86 -13.59
N LYS A 202 4.33 -16.04 -12.75
CA LYS A 202 2.89 -15.79 -12.82
C LYS A 202 2.64 -14.33 -13.12
N LEU A 203 1.69 -14.09 -14.03
CA LEU A 203 1.19 -12.77 -14.34
C LEU A 203 -0.19 -12.59 -13.71
N TYR A 204 -0.40 -11.42 -13.14
CA TYR A 204 -1.67 -11.01 -12.58
C TYR A 204 -2.09 -9.69 -13.18
N GLN A 205 -3.37 -9.57 -13.52
CA GLN A 205 -4.01 -8.31 -13.89
C GLN A 205 -5.15 -8.04 -12.93
N ALA A 206 -5.18 -6.86 -12.31
CA ALA A 206 -6.16 -6.53 -11.27
C ALA A 206 -6.25 -7.61 -10.16
N MET A 207 -5.08 -8.12 -9.72
CA MET A 207 -4.93 -9.20 -8.75
C MET A 207 -5.52 -10.57 -9.16
N GLN A 208 -5.97 -10.74 -10.40
CA GLN A 208 -6.41 -12.02 -10.95
C GLN A 208 -5.28 -12.68 -11.75
N PRO A 209 -4.98 -13.97 -11.51
CA PRO A 209 -3.97 -14.67 -12.30
C PRO A 209 -4.45 -14.81 -13.74
N VAL A 210 -3.64 -14.34 -14.69
CA VAL A 210 -3.95 -14.42 -16.13
C VAL A 210 -3.03 -15.37 -16.88
N TYR A 211 -1.85 -15.66 -16.34
CA TYR A 211 -0.89 -16.56 -16.97
C TYR A 211 0.05 -17.18 -15.95
N THR A 212 0.48 -18.41 -16.21
CA THR A 212 1.57 -19.10 -15.51
C THR A 212 2.48 -19.71 -16.55
N SER A 213 3.78 -19.39 -16.49
CA SER A 213 4.77 -19.96 -17.40
C SER A 213 5.06 -21.43 -17.07
N GLY A 214 5.73 -22.11 -17.99
CA GLY A 214 6.46 -23.33 -17.65
C GLY A 214 7.57 -23.09 -16.62
N ILE A 215 8.08 -24.17 -16.04
CA ILE A 215 9.23 -24.16 -15.13
C ILE A 215 10.50 -24.22 -15.97
N TYR A 216 11.38 -23.25 -15.77
CA TYR A 216 12.71 -23.23 -16.38
C TYR A 216 13.68 -23.96 -15.47
N ASN A 217 14.58 -24.78 -16.00
CA ASN A 217 15.64 -25.40 -15.22
C ASN A 217 16.95 -24.69 -15.56
N VAL A 218 17.50 -23.97 -14.59
CA VAL A 218 18.73 -23.22 -14.76
C VAL A 218 19.83 -23.89 -13.94
N GLY A 219 20.81 -24.44 -14.67
CA GLY A 219 21.95 -25.12 -14.09
C GLY A 219 23.02 -24.17 -13.53
N PRO A 220 24.11 -24.72 -12.98
CA PRO A 220 25.17 -23.98 -12.30
C PRO A 220 26.02 -23.09 -13.21
N GLU A 221 25.80 -23.17 -14.53
CA GLU A 221 26.50 -22.34 -15.53
C GLU A 221 26.13 -20.85 -15.44
N ASN A 222 25.27 -20.48 -14.48
CA ASN A 222 24.95 -19.12 -14.05
C ASN A 222 24.73 -18.17 -15.25
N PRO A 223 23.76 -18.49 -16.14
CA PRO A 223 23.57 -17.73 -17.35
C PRO A 223 23.31 -16.27 -17.02
N SER A 224 23.94 -15.39 -17.80
CA SER A 224 23.80 -13.93 -17.63
C SER A 224 22.35 -13.46 -17.73
N ARG A 225 21.47 -14.23 -18.40
CA ARG A 225 20.04 -13.94 -18.59
C ARG A 225 19.22 -15.21 -18.69
N ILE A 226 18.00 -15.18 -18.14
CA ILE A 226 16.96 -16.19 -18.35
C ILE A 226 15.82 -15.51 -19.12
N CYS A 227 15.45 -16.07 -20.28
CA CYS A 227 14.34 -15.57 -21.09
C CYS A 227 13.10 -16.45 -20.88
N ILE A 228 12.08 -15.91 -20.24
CA ILE A 228 10.79 -16.56 -20.05
C ILE A 228 9.86 -16.09 -21.16
N VAL A 229 9.55 -16.99 -22.10
CA VAL A 229 8.64 -16.72 -23.22
C VAL A 229 7.21 -16.86 -22.73
N ILE A 230 6.37 -15.89 -23.11
CA ILE A 230 4.94 -15.87 -22.79
C ILE A 230 4.17 -16.31 -24.03
N GLU A 231 3.74 -17.57 -24.04
CA GLU A 231 3.05 -18.18 -25.19
C GLU A 231 1.67 -18.76 -24.79
N PRO A 232 0.57 -18.33 -25.45
CA PRO A 232 0.50 -17.19 -26.37
C PRO A 232 0.82 -15.85 -25.64
N ALA A 233 1.23 -14.82 -26.40
CA ALA A 233 1.48 -13.50 -25.83
C ALA A 233 0.24 -12.97 -25.12
N GLN A 234 0.42 -12.42 -23.92
CA GLN A 234 -0.71 -11.99 -23.09
C GLN A 234 -1.06 -10.53 -23.36
N LEU A 235 -2.31 -10.26 -23.71
CA LEU A 235 -2.84 -8.90 -23.86
C LEU A 235 -3.17 -8.34 -22.47
N LEU A 236 -2.42 -7.34 -22.03
CA LEU A 236 -2.50 -6.77 -20.68
C LEU A 236 -2.87 -5.28 -20.72
N LYS A 237 -3.57 -4.80 -19.70
CA LYS A 237 -3.97 -3.41 -19.53
C LYS A 237 -4.09 -3.04 -18.06
N GLY A 238 -3.65 -1.83 -17.71
CA GLY A 238 -3.77 -1.29 -16.36
C GLY A 238 -2.77 -1.90 -15.39
N ASP A 239 -3.22 -2.21 -14.18
CA ASP A 239 -2.37 -2.71 -13.10
C ASP A 239 -1.99 -4.17 -13.33
N VAL A 240 -0.71 -4.37 -13.65
CA VAL A 240 -0.10 -5.68 -13.90
C VAL A 240 0.93 -5.98 -12.82
N MET A 241 0.86 -7.19 -12.26
CA MET A 241 1.86 -7.71 -11.34
C MET A 241 2.54 -8.94 -11.93
N VAL A 242 3.86 -8.92 -11.90
CA VAL A 242 4.73 -10.01 -12.37
C VAL A 242 5.39 -10.64 -11.15
N MET A 243 5.09 -11.91 -10.88
CA MET A 243 5.64 -12.65 -9.74
C MET A 243 6.53 -13.76 -10.25
N ASN A 244 7.80 -13.76 -9.81
CA ASN A 244 8.73 -14.85 -10.07
C ASN A 244 8.80 -15.76 -8.85
N TYR A 245 8.69 -17.06 -9.07
CA TYR A 245 8.74 -18.10 -8.06
C TYR A 245 9.89 -19.04 -8.35
N ASN A 246 10.45 -19.68 -7.31
CA ASN A 246 11.44 -20.74 -7.45
C ASN A 246 10.92 -22.01 -6.79
N ILE A 247 11.03 -23.14 -7.48
CA ILE A 247 10.72 -24.45 -6.88
C ILE A 247 11.93 -24.90 -6.06
N ALA A 248 11.75 -25.00 -4.75
CA ALA A 248 12.75 -25.61 -3.87
C ALA A 248 12.83 -27.11 -4.13
N ASN A 249 14.05 -27.67 -4.08
CA ASN A 249 14.23 -29.11 -4.00
C ASN A 249 13.81 -29.55 -2.59
N ILE A 250 12.86 -30.48 -2.51
CA ILE A 250 12.43 -31.13 -1.26
C ILE A 250 13.39 -32.30 -0.99
#